data_AF-A0A7C2UJ56-F1
#
_entry.id   AF-A0A7C2UJ56-F1
#
_cell.length_a   1.000
_cell.length_b   1.000
_cell.length_c   1.000
_cell.angle_alpha   90.00
_cell.angle_beta   90.00
_cell.angle_gamma   90.00
#
_symmetry.space_group_name_H-M   'P 1'
#
loop_
_entity.id
_entity.type
_entity.pdbx_description
1 polymer ?
#
loop_
_entity_poly.entity_id
_entity_poly.type
_entity_poly.pdbx_seq_one_letter_code
_entity_poly.pdbx_strand_id
1 'polypeptide(L)'
;TISGITYRTIRNGVKIFNLISVEDVVIRENRINGVVINWTSVEIAKLHVDPLAIISKYVVDATGHDCEVCRIVEKKVGGIKVIGEKSMWAEKGEKEIIENTKEVYPGLIICGMAANAFFGSPRMGAIFGGMLLSGKKASEIIINGLKGGNR
;
A
#
# COMPACT_ATOMS: atom_id res chain seq x y z
N THR A 1 17.78 12.14 5.94
CA THR A 1 17.03 11.86 4.70
C THR A 1 15.54 11.65 4.94
N ILE A 2 15.11 10.68 5.75
CA ILE A 2 13.68 10.39 6.01
C ILE A 2 12.92 11.62 6.56
N SER A 3 13.44 12.28 7.60
CA SER A 3 12.81 13.49 8.17
C SER A 3 12.63 14.61 7.14
N GLY A 4 13.53 14.71 6.16
CA GLY A 4 13.43 15.67 5.07
C GLY A 4 12.35 15.32 4.05
N ILE A 5 12.17 14.03 3.73
CA ILE A 5 11.06 13.55 2.90
C ILE A 5 9.75 13.84 3.61
N THR A 6 9.61 13.43 4.87
CA THR A 6 8.39 13.66 5.68
C THR A 6 8.05 15.14 5.76
N TYR A 7 9.04 15.99 6.06
CA TYR A 7 8.85 17.44 6.12
C TYR A 7 8.33 17.99 4.78
N ARG A 8 8.95 17.61 3.66
CA ARG A 8 8.49 18.08 2.34
C ARG A 8 7.12 17.54 1.97
N THR A 9 6.80 16.30 2.31
CA THR A 9 5.48 15.69 2.09
C THR A 9 4.39 16.48 2.80
N ILE A 10 4.58 16.79 4.09
CA ILE A 10 3.62 17.59 4.88
C ILE A 10 3.51 19.01 4.31
N ARG A 11 4.62 19.65 3.93
CA ARG A 11 4.62 20.99 3.32
C ARG A 11 3.87 21.05 1.98
N ASN A 12 3.70 19.92 1.29
CA ASN A 12 2.89 19.80 0.08
C ASN A 12 1.41 19.42 0.36
N GLY A 13 0.94 19.54 1.61
CA GLY A 13 -0.46 19.39 1.97
C GLY A 13 -0.89 17.97 2.35
N VAL A 14 0.05 17.02 2.44
CA VAL A 14 -0.25 15.65 2.88
C VAL A 14 -0.44 15.62 4.40
N LYS A 15 -1.52 14.99 4.85
CA LYS A 15 -1.76 14.70 6.27
C LYS A 15 -1.18 13.32 6.60
N ILE A 16 -0.47 13.25 7.72
CA ILE A 16 0.08 11.99 8.25
C ILE A 16 -0.65 11.67 9.54
N PHE A 17 -1.30 10.51 9.60
CA PHE A 17 -1.93 9.99 10.80
C PHE A 17 -1.10 8.80 11.28
N ASN A 18 -0.31 9.01 12.34
CA ASN A 18 0.45 7.95 13.00
C ASN A 18 -0.39 7.28 14.10
N LEU A 19 0.05 6.09 14.56
CA LEU A 19 -0.65 5.30 15.58
C LEU A 19 -2.06 4.87 15.16
N ILE A 20 -2.25 4.70 13.85
CA ILE A 20 -3.47 4.24 13.22
C ILE A 20 -3.15 2.94 12.46
N SER A 21 -3.97 1.93 12.64
CA SER A 21 -3.93 0.66 11.89
C SER A 21 -5.07 0.61 10.88
N VAL A 22 -4.86 -0.09 9.77
CA VAL A 22 -5.91 -0.43 8.81
C VAL A 22 -6.44 -1.83 9.16
N GLU A 23 -7.70 -1.93 9.58
CA GLU A 23 -8.32 -3.19 9.98
C GLU A 23 -9.19 -3.81 8.86
N ASP A 24 -9.69 -2.97 7.94
CA ASP A 24 -10.46 -3.42 6.78
C ASP A 24 -10.37 -2.44 5.60
N VAL A 25 -11.05 -2.76 4.51
CA VAL A 25 -11.23 -1.90 3.34
C VAL A 25 -12.69 -1.48 3.16
N VAL A 26 -12.90 -0.33 2.54
CA VAL A 26 -14.24 0.06 2.05
C VAL A 26 -14.36 -0.40 0.61
N ILE A 27 -15.40 -1.19 0.30
CA ILE A 27 -15.67 -1.71 -1.05
C ILE A 27 -17.01 -1.19 -1.60
N ARG A 28 -17.04 -0.81 -2.87
CA ARG A 28 -18.27 -0.54 -3.63
C ARG A 28 -18.13 -1.08 -5.06
N GLU A 29 -19.15 -1.79 -5.55
CA GLU A 29 -19.20 -2.26 -6.95
C GLU A 29 -17.90 -2.95 -7.43
N ASN A 30 -17.33 -3.86 -6.61
CA ASN A 30 -16.04 -4.53 -6.86
C ASN A 30 -14.84 -3.59 -7.07
N ARG A 31 -14.88 -2.42 -6.44
CA ARG A 31 -13.77 -1.47 -6.36
C ARG A 31 -13.47 -1.13 -4.90
N ILE A 32 -12.18 -1.00 -4.57
CA ILE A 32 -11.72 -0.47 -3.29
C ILE A 32 -11.87 1.05 -3.31
N ASN A 33 -12.62 1.55 -2.34
CA ASN A 33 -13.06 2.95 -2.23
C ASN A 33 -12.61 3.60 -0.91
N GLY A 34 -11.67 2.99 -0.20
CA GLY A 34 -11.20 3.50 1.07
C GLY A 34 -10.68 2.42 2.00
N VAL A 35 -10.37 2.83 3.23
CA VAL A 35 -9.89 1.97 4.31
C VAL A 35 -10.74 2.16 5.56
N VAL A 36 -10.82 1.11 6.36
CA VAL A 36 -11.39 1.13 7.69
C VAL A 36 -10.22 1.11 8.67
N ILE A 37 -10.18 2.13 9.53
CA ILE A 37 -9.06 2.41 10.40
C ILE A 37 -9.46 2.38 11.87
N ASN A 38 -8.49 2.08 12.73
CA ASN A 38 -8.63 2.18 14.16
C ASN A 38 -7.34 2.71 14.78
N TRP A 39 -7.40 3.10 16.06
CA TRP A 39 -6.18 3.38 16.81
C TRP A 39 -5.41 2.08 17.03
N THR A 40 -4.11 2.07 16.73
CA THR A 40 -3.27 0.88 16.95
C THR A 40 -3.28 0.44 18.43
N SER A 41 -3.49 1.37 19.37
CA SER A 41 -3.63 1.02 20.79
C SER A 41 -4.89 0.22 21.10
N VAL A 42 -6.01 0.46 20.40
CA VAL A 42 -7.26 -0.30 20.54
C VAL A 42 -7.03 -1.74 20.08
N GLU A 43 -6.36 -1.90 18.94
CA GLU A 43 -5.98 -3.21 18.40
C GLU A 43 -5.05 -3.97 19.36
N ILE A 44 -3.96 -3.35 19.82
CA ILE A 44 -3.00 -3.94 20.76
C ILE A 44 -3.69 -4.37 22.06
N ALA A 45 -4.55 -3.51 22.61
CA ALA A 45 -5.26 -3.77 23.86
C ALA A 45 -6.48 -4.69 23.69
N LYS A 46 -6.83 -5.05 22.45
CA LYS A 46 -8.01 -5.86 22.11
C LYS A 46 -9.31 -5.31 22.70
N LEU A 47 -9.47 -3.98 22.64
CA LEU A 47 -10.67 -3.31 23.14
C LEU A 47 -11.79 -3.37 22.08
N HIS A 48 -13.03 -3.48 22.54
CA HIS A 48 -14.21 -3.47 21.67
C HIS A 48 -14.63 -2.03 21.34
N VAL A 49 -13.85 -1.37 20.47
CA VAL A 49 -14.16 -0.03 19.95
C VAL A 49 -14.31 -0.13 18.44
N ASP A 50 -15.45 0.33 17.92
CA ASP A 50 -15.75 0.29 16.50
C ASP A 50 -14.78 1.17 15.70
N PRO A 51 -14.34 0.72 14.51
CA PRO A 51 -13.42 1.47 13.66
C PRO A 51 -14.13 2.57 12.86
N LEU A 52 -13.34 3.40 12.17
CA LEU A 52 -13.81 4.50 11.34
C LEU A 52 -13.47 4.29 9.87
N ALA A 53 -14.34 4.73 8.96
CA ALA A 53 -14.09 4.64 7.51
C ALA A 53 -13.46 5.94 6.96
N ILE A 54 -12.44 5.79 6.13
CA ILE A 54 -11.88 6.87 5.30
C ILE A 54 -12.12 6.53 3.83
N ILE A 55 -12.88 7.38 3.14
CA ILE A 55 -13.21 7.21 1.71
C ILE A 55 -12.11 7.82 0.83
N SER A 56 -11.70 7.10 -0.20
CA SER A 56 -10.72 7.56 -1.19
C SER A 56 -11.02 7.01 -2.59
N LYS A 57 -10.48 7.67 -3.63
CA LYS A 57 -10.56 7.16 -5.02
C LYS A 57 -9.60 6.00 -5.28
N TYR A 58 -8.49 5.98 -4.56
CA TYR A 58 -7.43 4.97 -4.62
C TYR A 58 -6.89 4.72 -3.21
N VAL A 59 -6.50 3.48 -2.96
CA VAL A 59 -5.74 3.02 -1.80
C VAL A 59 -4.40 2.49 -2.29
N VAL A 60 -3.33 2.79 -1.55
CA VAL A 60 -1.99 2.27 -1.85
C VAL A 60 -1.55 1.37 -0.70
N ASP A 61 -1.32 0.09 -0.96
CA ASP A 61 -0.64 -0.78 -0.03
C ASP A 61 0.87 -0.56 -0.14
N ALA A 62 1.41 0.16 0.84
CA ALA A 62 2.82 0.39 1.05
C ALA A 62 3.26 -0.16 2.42
N THR A 63 2.55 -1.16 2.95
CA THR A 63 2.77 -1.73 4.30
C THR A 63 4.01 -2.63 4.39
N GLY A 64 4.72 -2.80 3.27
CA GLY A 64 5.96 -3.56 3.22
C GLY A 64 5.71 -5.05 3.05
N HIS A 65 6.49 -5.86 3.75
CA HIS A 65 6.55 -7.31 3.55
C HIS A 65 5.22 -8.02 3.85
N ASP A 66 4.43 -7.46 4.76
CA ASP A 66 3.22 -8.11 5.25
C ASP A 66 2.03 -7.99 4.30
N CYS A 67 2.05 -7.00 3.39
CA CYS A 67 0.97 -6.72 2.43
C CYS A 67 -0.40 -6.63 3.13
N GLU A 68 -0.49 -5.89 4.26
CA GLU A 68 -1.64 -5.96 5.17
C GLU A 68 -2.97 -5.69 4.47
N VAL A 69 -3.03 -4.63 3.64
CA VAL A 69 -4.25 -4.26 2.91
C VAL A 69 -4.58 -5.30 1.85
N CYS A 70 -3.60 -5.76 1.09
CA CYS A 70 -3.80 -6.83 0.11
C CYS A 70 -4.25 -8.15 0.75
N ARG A 71 -3.76 -8.50 1.94
CA ARG A 71 -4.20 -9.70 2.67
C ARG A 71 -5.62 -9.57 3.18
N ILE A 72 -6.03 -8.38 3.63
CA ILE A 72 -7.43 -8.09 3.95
C ILE A 72 -8.32 -8.36 2.73
N VAL A 73 -7.95 -7.80 1.57
CA VAL A 73 -8.71 -7.97 0.32
C VAL A 73 -8.71 -9.43 -0.16
N GLU A 74 -7.55 -10.10 -0.16
CA GLU A 74 -7.44 -11.54 -0.48
C GLU A 74 -8.39 -12.39 0.38
N LYS A 75 -8.44 -12.12 1.68
CA LYS A 75 -9.24 -12.90 2.64
C LYS A 75 -10.75 -12.61 2.57
N LYS A 76 -11.14 -11.33 2.47
CA LYS A 76 -12.53 -10.90 2.62
C LYS A 76 -13.26 -10.68 1.30
N VAL A 77 -12.54 -10.30 0.24
CA VAL A 77 -13.10 -9.96 -1.07
C VAL A 77 -12.76 -11.02 -2.12
N GLY A 78 -11.51 -11.51 -2.10
CA GLY A 78 -10.99 -12.45 -3.10
C GLY A 78 -10.60 -11.77 -4.42
N GLY A 79 -10.21 -12.59 -5.41
CA GLY A 79 -9.80 -12.13 -6.74
C GLY A 79 -8.32 -11.72 -6.86
N ILE A 80 -7.60 -11.62 -5.74
CA ILE A 80 -6.15 -11.44 -5.69
C ILE A 80 -5.51 -12.47 -4.76
N LYS A 81 -4.20 -12.68 -4.90
CA LYS A 81 -3.43 -13.61 -4.07
C LYS A 81 -2.08 -13.03 -3.69
N VAL A 82 -1.74 -13.02 -2.40
CA VAL A 82 -0.43 -12.59 -1.89
C VAL A 82 0.49 -13.81 -1.82
N ILE A 83 1.53 -13.85 -2.65
CA ILE A 83 2.44 -15.01 -2.73
C ILE A 83 3.39 -15.07 -1.52
N GLY A 84 3.82 -13.91 -1.01
CA GLY A 84 4.87 -13.79 -0.02
C GLY A 84 6.25 -13.69 -0.65
N GLU A 85 7.15 -12.90 -0.05
CA GLU A 85 8.48 -12.65 -0.61
C GLU A 85 9.39 -13.88 -0.56
N LYS A 86 10.39 -13.88 -1.44
CA LYS A 86 11.48 -14.87 -1.43
C LYS A 86 12.70 -14.38 -0.65
N SER A 87 13.58 -15.32 -0.35
CA SER A 87 14.92 -15.05 0.21
C SER A 87 15.70 -14.03 -0.60
N MET A 88 16.71 -13.44 0.04
CA MET A 88 17.42 -12.27 -0.47
C MET A 88 18.13 -12.52 -1.80
N TRP A 89 17.85 -11.65 -2.78
CA TRP A 89 18.65 -11.43 -3.97
C TRP A 89 18.50 -9.95 -4.35
N ALA A 90 19.45 -9.13 -3.90
CA ALA A 90 19.30 -7.68 -3.90
C ALA A 90 19.10 -7.08 -5.29
N GLU A 91 19.96 -7.42 -6.24
CA GLU A 91 19.87 -6.93 -7.62
C GLU A 91 18.53 -7.27 -8.28
N LYS A 92 18.09 -8.53 -8.14
CA LYS A 92 16.83 -9.00 -8.71
C LYS A 92 15.62 -8.35 -8.03
N GLY A 93 15.63 -8.27 -6.69
CA GLY A 93 14.59 -7.63 -5.91
C GLY A 93 14.41 -6.14 -6.25
N GLU A 94 15.52 -5.39 -6.37
CA GLU A 94 15.52 -3.97 -6.76
C GLU A 94 15.06 -3.74 -8.20
N LYS A 95 15.31 -4.68 -9.12
CA LYS A 95 14.85 -4.57 -10.50
C LYS A 95 13.36 -4.88 -10.63
N GLU A 96 12.90 -5.98 -10.03
CA GLU A 96 11.53 -6.48 -10.16
C GLU A 96 10.50 -5.56 -9.46
N ILE A 97 10.89 -4.82 -8.43
CA ILE A 97 9.97 -3.95 -7.68
C ILE A 97 9.25 -2.92 -8.55
N ILE A 98 9.93 -2.38 -9.56
CA ILE A 98 9.34 -1.38 -10.45
C ILE A 98 8.28 -2.05 -11.31
N GLU A 99 8.56 -3.22 -11.88
CA GLU A 99 7.60 -3.99 -12.69
C GLU A 99 6.40 -4.44 -11.85
N ASN A 100 6.66 -4.85 -10.60
CA ASN A 100 5.66 -5.30 -9.63
C ASN A 100 4.77 -4.17 -9.09
N THR A 101 5.20 -2.91 -9.18
CA THR A 101 4.39 -1.76 -8.76
C THR A 101 3.28 -1.51 -9.76
N LYS A 102 2.04 -1.84 -9.40
CA LYS A 102 0.84 -1.68 -10.24
C LYS A 102 -0.46 -1.76 -9.44
N GLU A 103 -1.58 -1.49 -10.11
CA GLU A 103 -2.93 -1.76 -9.59
C GLU A 103 -3.17 -3.27 -9.63
N VAL A 104 -3.48 -3.87 -8.47
CA VAL A 104 -3.69 -5.32 -8.34
C VAL A 104 -5.16 -5.70 -8.16
N TYR A 105 -5.96 -4.74 -7.75
CA TYR A 105 -7.42 -4.83 -7.69
C TYR A 105 -7.96 -3.43 -8.02
N PRO A 106 -9.15 -3.27 -8.65
CA PRO A 106 -9.69 -1.95 -8.94
C PRO A 106 -9.69 -1.04 -7.70
N GLY A 107 -8.96 0.07 -7.75
CA GLY A 107 -8.80 1.04 -6.66
C GLY A 107 -7.69 0.74 -5.67
N LEU A 108 -6.98 -0.39 -5.80
CA LEU A 108 -5.88 -0.81 -4.92
C LEU A 108 -4.57 -0.97 -5.70
N ILE A 109 -3.61 -0.11 -5.38
CA ILE A 109 -2.25 -0.11 -5.95
C ILE A 109 -1.28 -0.61 -4.91
N ILE A 110 -0.24 -1.33 -5.34
CA ILE A 110 0.84 -1.75 -4.44
C ILE A 110 2.16 -1.11 -4.84
N CYS A 111 2.99 -0.79 -3.85
CA CYS A 111 4.33 -0.27 -4.06
C CYS A 111 5.29 -0.69 -2.94
N GLY A 112 6.57 -0.37 -3.09
CA GLY A 112 7.60 -0.75 -2.12
C GLY A 112 7.71 -2.27 -1.99
N MET A 113 8.09 -2.73 -0.80
CA MET A 113 8.22 -4.17 -0.53
C MET A 113 6.89 -4.94 -0.65
N ALA A 114 5.75 -4.28 -0.47
CA ALA A 114 4.46 -4.91 -0.71
C ALA A 114 4.32 -5.37 -2.17
N ALA A 115 4.94 -4.68 -3.12
CA ALA A 115 4.95 -5.08 -4.53
C ALA A 115 5.65 -6.43 -4.72
N ASN A 116 6.85 -6.60 -4.16
CA ASN A 116 7.60 -7.83 -4.28
C ASN A 116 6.99 -8.98 -3.47
N ALA A 117 6.48 -8.69 -2.27
CA ALA A 117 5.81 -9.69 -1.45
C ALA A 117 4.52 -10.19 -2.10
N PHE A 118 3.74 -9.31 -2.74
CA PHE A 118 2.55 -9.71 -3.49
C PHE A 118 2.88 -10.68 -4.64
N PHE A 119 3.90 -10.37 -5.46
CA PHE A 119 4.27 -11.15 -6.65
C PHE A 119 5.29 -12.29 -6.41
N GLY A 120 5.78 -12.45 -5.18
CA GLY A 120 6.73 -13.51 -4.86
C GLY A 120 8.15 -13.27 -5.40
N SER A 121 8.56 -12.01 -5.44
CA SER A 121 9.91 -11.59 -5.80
C SER A 121 10.85 -11.63 -4.58
N PRO A 122 12.18 -11.70 -4.80
CA PRO A 122 13.18 -11.62 -3.73
C PRO A 122 13.15 -10.29 -2.97
N ARG A 123 13.52 -10.34 -1.68
CA ARG A 123 13.88 -9.14 -0.90
C ARG A 123 15.26 -8.60 -1.27
N MET A 124 15.51 -7.32 -1.01
CA MET A 124 16.77 -6.65 -1.38
C MET A 124 17.68 -6.19 -0.24
N GLY A 125 17.25 -6.29 1.02
CA GLY A 125 18.05 -5.81 2.15
C GLY A 125 18.06 -4.28 2.24
N ALA A 126 19.14 -3.70 2.76
CA ALA A 126 19.24 -2.27 3.06
C ALA A 126 19.60 -1.41 1.84
N ILE A 127 18.89 -1.59 0.72
CA ILE A 127 18.99 -0.79 -0.50
C ILE A 127 17.59 -0.25 -0.80
N PHE A 128 17.49 1.06 -1.07
CA PHE A 128 16.22 1.79 -1.09
C PHE A 128 15.94 2.52 -2.40
N GLY A 129 16.76 2.33 -3.44
CA GLY A 129 16.59 3.00 -4.73
C GLY A 129 15.27 2.61 -5.39
N GLY A 130 15.01 1.30 -5.43
CA GLY A 130 13.78 0.70 -5.91
C GLY A 130 12.55 1.16 -5.13
N MET A 131 12.66 1.36 -3.81
CA MET A 131 11.54 1.86 -2.98
C MET A 131 11.06 3.24 -3.43
N LEU A 132 12.00 4.19 -3.63
CA LEU A 132 11.66 5.55 -4.04
C LEU A 132 11.10 5.59 -5.46
N LEU A 133 11.69 4.83 -6.38
CA LEU A 133 11.22 4.73 -7.76
C LEU A 133 9.86 4.02 -7.86
N SER A 134 9.62 3.00 -7.04
CA SER A 134 8.34 2.32 -6.90
C SER A 134 7.25 3.28 -6.40
N GLY A 135 7.52 4.04 -5.33
CA GLY A 135 6.60 5.06 -4.84
C GLY A 135 6.28 6.12 -5.91
N LYS A 136 7.29 6.56 -6.68
CA LYS A 136 7.09 7.47 -7.81
C LYS A 136 6.18 6.86 -8.89
N LYS A 137 6.44 5.62 -9.33
CA LYS A 137 5.61 4.93 -10.32
C LYS A 137 4.16 4.77 -9.84
N ALA A 138 3.95 4.42 -8.56
CA ALA A 138 2.61 4.34 -7.99
C ALA A 138 1.87 5.69 -8.07
N SER A 139 2.56 6.81 -7.80
CA SER A 139 1.98 8.15 -7.94
C SER A 139 1.59 8.48 -9.39
N GLU A 140 2.39 8.06 -10.38
CA GLU A 140 2.11 8.28 -11.80
C GLU A 140 0.86 7.50 -12.25
N ILE A 141 0.71 6.24 -11.79
CA ILE A 141 -0.49 5.43 -12.04
C ILE A 141 -1.74 6.14 -11.49
N ILE A 142 -1.68 6.64 -10.26
CA ILE A 142 -2.80 7.36 -9.63
C ILE A 142 -3.13 8.64 -10.40
N ILE A 143 -2.12 9.46 -10.73
CA ILE A 143 -2.33 10.72 -11.46
C ILE A 143 -2.99 10.46 -12.81
N ASN A 144 -2.55 9.44 -13.54
CA ASN A 144 -3.12 9.08 -14.84
C ASN A 144 -4.56 8.56 -14.69
N GLY A 145 -4.82 7.71 -13.69
CA GLY A 145 -6.17 7.22 -13.39
C GLY A 145 -7.14 8.34 -13.00
N LEU A 146 -6.68 9.30 -12.19
CA LEU A 146 -7.48 10.48 -11.80
C LEU A 146 -7.80 11.40 -12.98
N LYS A 147 -6.87 11.56 -13.94
CA LYS A 147 -7.12 12.35 -15.16
C LYS A 147 -8.09 11.66 -16.12
N GLY A 148 -8.09 10.32 -16.17
CA GLY A 148 -8.98 9.54 -17.03
C GLY A 148 -10.43 9.48 -16.56
N GLY A 149 -10.68 9.69 -15.26
CA GLY A 149 -12.02 9.62 -14.64
C GLY A 149 -12.89 10.88 -14.72
N ASN A 150 -12.55 11.86 -15.57
CA ASN A 150 -13.39 13.03 -15.90
C ASN A 150 -14.16 12.83 -17.23
N ARG A 151 -14.51 11.58 -17.59
CA ARG A 151 -15.35 11.25 -18.74
C ARG A 151 -16.64 10.60 -18.29
#